data_AF-A0A1X7T1Z7-F1
#
_entry.id   AF-A0A1X7T1Z7-F1
#
_cell.length_a   1.000
_cell.length_b   1.000
_cell.length_c   1.000
_cell.angle_alpha   90.00
_cell.angle_beta   90.00
_cell.angle_gamma   90.00
#
_symmetry.space_group_name_H-M   'P 1'
#
loop_
_entity.id
_entity.type
_entity.pdbx_description
1 polymer ?
#
loop_
_entity_poly.entity_id
_entity_poly.type
_entity_poly.pdbx_seq_one_letter_code
_entity_poly.pdbx_strand_id
1 'polypeptide(L)'
;MCSQYVDPSGLEALLASRLIALDKNPGVRPIGIGEVCRRLIGKAALCVLRQDVIDVTGSRQLCAGQKSACESIVHSVRELYDNDET
;
A
#
# COMPACT_ATOMS: atom_id res chain seq x y z
N MET A 1 -16.63 1.94 9.51
CA MET A 1 -16.20 1.20 10.72
C MET A 1 -17.35 0.32 11.17
N CYS A 2 -17.10 -0.90 11.63
CA CYS A 2 -18.18 -1.81 12.04
C CYS A 2 -19.06 -1.14 13.10
N SER A 3 -20.32 -0.89 12.75
CA SER A 3 -21.32 -0.29 13.66
C SER A 3 -21.98 -1.33 14.56
N GLN A 4 -21.73 -2.61 14.31
CA GLN A 4 -22.36 -3.75 14.97
C GLN A 4 -21.37 -4.90 15.09
N TYR A 5 -21.64 -5.79 16.05
CA TYR A 5 -20.89 -7.03 16.21
C TYR A 5 -21.08 -7.94 15.00
N VAL A 6 -19.98 -8.51 14.51
CA VAL A 6 -19.97 -9.53 13.47
C VAL A 6 -19.21 -10.72 14.04
N ASP A 7 -19.83 -11.89 14.04
CA ASP A 7 -19.19 -13.11 14.51
C ASP A 7 -17.95 -13.45 13.66
N PRO A 8 -16.76 -13.61 14.25
CA PRO A 8 -15.53 -13.89 13.50
C PRO A 8 -15.57 -15.15 12.65
N SER A 9 -16.37 -16.15 13.03
CA SER A 9 -16.49 -17.40 12.24
C SER A 9 -16.99 -17.14 10.82
N GLY A 10 -17.93 -16.20 10.66
CA GLY A 10 -18.45 -15.79 9.36
C GLY A 10 -17.46 -15.01 8.49
N LEU A 11 -16.34 -14.54 9.07
CA LEU A 11 -15.29 -13.81 8.35
C LEU A 11 -14.10 -14.69 7.97
N GLU A 12 -14.01 -15.91 8.49
CA GLU A 12 -12.85 -16.79 8.30
C GLU A 12 -12.53 -16.98 6.81
N ALA A 13 -13.53 -17.35 6.01
CA ALA A 13 -13.37 -17.53 4.57
C ALA A 13 -12.90 -16.24 3.89
N LEU A 14 -13.46 -15.08 4.22
CA LEU A 14 -13.07 -13.79 3.63
C LEU A 14 -11.62 -13.40 4.01
N LEU A 15 -11.21 -13.72 5.23
CA LEU A 15 -9.90 -13.38 5.78
C LEU A 15 -8.81 -14.40 5.42
N ALA A 16 -9.19 -15.57 4.89
CA ALA A 16 -8.27 -16.60 4.44
C ALA A 16 -7.27 -16.07 3.40
N SER A 17 -6.07 -16.67 3.41
CA SER A 17 -5.04 -16.37 2.42
C SER A 17 -4.18 -17.58 2.14
N ARG A 18 -3.74 -17.73 0.89
CA ARG A 18 -2.78 -18.74 0.47
C ARG A 18 -1.36 -18.17 0.55
N LEU A 19 -0.50 -18.80 1.34
CA LEU A 19 0.90 -18.40 1.46
C LEU A 19 1.74 -18.99 0.33
N ILE A 20 2.62 -18.17 -0.25
CA ILE A 20 3.65 -18.61 -1.21
C ILE A 20 5.01 -17.99 -0.85
N ALA A 21 6.08 -18.75 -1.08
CA ALA A 21 7.46 -18.28 -0.94
C ALA A 21 8.00 -17.89 -2.32
N LEU A 22 8.15 -16.59 -2.58
CA LEU A 22 8.79 -16.10 -3.80
C LEU A 22 10.30 -15.93 -3.58
N ASP A 23 11.10 -16.20 -4.60
CA ASP A 23 12.54 -15.93 -4.56
C ASP A 23 12.79 -14.41 -4.65
N LYS A 24 13.59 -13.88 -3.72
CA LYS A 24 13.98 -12.46 -3.65
C LYS A 24 15.39 -12.23 -4.18
N ASN A 25 16.18 -13.28 -4.39
CA ASN A 25 17.56 -13.28 -4.84
C ASN A 25 18.45 -12.14 -4.28
N PRO A 26 19.12 -12.32 -3.11
CA PRO A 26 19.08 -13.50 -2.25
C PRO A 26 17.89 -13.47 -1.26
N GLY A 27 17.48 -14.65 -0.79
CA GLY A 27 16.48 -14.82 0.26
C GLY A 27 15.05 -15.04 -0.26
N VAL A 28 14.08 -15.04 0.67
CA VAL A 28 12.67 -15.35 0.38
C VAL A 28 11.78 -14.14 0.65
N ARG A 29 10.80 -13.92 -0.23
CA ARG A 29 9.69 -12.98 -0.04
C ARG A 29 8.40 -13.78 0.21
N PRO A 30 7.94 -13.90 1.47
CA PRO A 30 6.66 -14.53 1.76
C PRO A 30 5.51 -13.61 1.28
N ILE A 31 4.55 -14.18 0.56
CA ILE A 31 3.36 -13.48 0.08
C ILE A 31 2.12 -14.20 0.58
N GLY A 32 1.17 -13.45 1.15
CA GLY A 32 -0.18 -13.92 1.46
C GLY A 32 -1.16 -13.48 0.37
N ILE A 33 -1.64 -14.43 -0.43
CA ILE A 33 -2.65 -14.19 -1.46
C ILE A 33 -4.02 -14.29 -0.81
N GLY A 34 -4.63 -13.16 -0.48
CA GLY A 34 -5.99 -13.12 0.06
C GLY A 34 -7.06 -13.48 -0.96
N GLU A 35 -8.23 -13.85 -0.45
CA GLU A 35 -9.42 -14.14 -1.26
C GLU A 35 -9.76 -13.04 -2.27
N VAL A 36 -10.35 -13.44 -3.39
CA VAL A 36 -10.70 -12.52 -4.50
C VAL A 36 -11.61 -11.41 -4.01
N CYS A 37 -12.64 -11.75 -3.23
CA CYS A 37 -13.59 -10.78 -2.66
C CYS A 37 -12.88 -9.76 -1.75
N ARG A 38 -11.95 -10.21 -0.91
CA ARG A 38 -11.17 -9.31 -0.04
C ARG A 38 -10.30 -8.35 -0.83
N ARG A 39 -9.66 -8.82 -1.91
CA ARG A 39 -8.87 -7.97 -2.81
C ARG A 39 -9.75 -6.97 -3.58
N LEU A 40 -10.94 -7.37 -4.01
CA LEU A 40 -11.91 -6.49 -4.67
C LEU A 40 -12.37 -5.36 -3.75
N ILE A 41 -12.74 -5.66 -2.50
CA ILE A 41 -13.14 -4.66 -1.50
C ILE A 41 -12.00 -3.64 -1.29
N GLY A 42 -10.77 -4.12 -1.10
CA GLY A 42 -9.60 -3.24 -0.97
C GLY A 42 -9.38 -2.36 -2.20
N LYS A 43 -9.56 -2.92 -3.41
CA LYS A 43 -9.43 -2.15 -4.65
C LYS A 43 -10.51 -1.09 -4.80
N ALA A 44 -11.75 -1.41 -4.46
CA ALA A 44 -12.87 -0.47 -4.49
C ALA A 44 -12.67 0.68 -3.51
N ALA A 45 -12.21 0.40 -2.29
CA ALA A 45 -11.86 1.44 -1.32
C ALA A 45 -10.75 2.36 -1.85
N LEU A 46 -9.70 1.78 -2.44
CA LEU A 46 -8.61 2.56 -3.05
C LEU A 46 -9.08 3.36 -4.28
N CYS A 47 -10.06 2.89 -5.05
CA CYS A 47 -10.60 3.68 -6.18
C CYS A 47 -11.20 5.02 -5.74
N VAL A 48 -11.73 5.09 -4.52
CA VAL A 48 -12.27 6.34 -3.95
C VAL A 48 -11.19 7.12 -3.22
N LEU A 49 -10.42 6.47 -2.36
CA LEU A 49 -9.49 7.14 -1.43
C LEU A 49 -8.13 7.50 -2.04
N ARG A 50 -7.83 7.04 -3.26
CA ARG A 50 -6.48 7.18 -3.84
C ARG A 50 -6.00 8.62 -3.88
N GLN A 51 -6.85 9.56 -4.31
CA GLN A 51 -6.42 10.95 -4.46
C GLN A 51 -6.17 11.59 -3.09
N ASP A 52 -7.07 11.40 -2.14
CA ASP A 52 -6.90 11.88 -0.76
C ASP A 52 -5.60 11.35 -0.14
N VAL A 53 -5.29 10.08 -0.35
CA VAL A 53 -4.04 9.46 0.14
C VAL A 53 -2.82 10.10 -0.52
N ILE A 54 -2.85 10.35 -1.82
CA ILE A 54 -1.79 11.03 -2.58
C ILE A 54 -1.57 12.46 -2.07
N ASP A 55 -2.66 13.20 -1.82
CA ASP A 55 -2.60 14.60 -1.40
C ASP A 55 -2.09 14.75 0.03
N VAL A 56 -2.54 13.89 0.95
CA VAL A 56 -2.09 13.90 2.35
C VAL A 56 -0.62 13.45 2.49
N THR A 57 -0.19 12.50 1.65
CA THR A 57 1.20 11.99 1.71
C THR A 57 2.20 12.91 1.02
N GLY A 58 1.79 13.58 -0.06
CA GLY A 58 2.61 14.54 -0.80
C GLY A 58 4.02 14.01 -1.11
N SER A 59 5.03 14.88 -0.95
CA SER A 59 6.44 14.55 -1.11
C SER A 59 7.04 13.79 0.09
N ARG A 60 6.33 13.72 1.21
CA ARG A 60 6.79 13.02 2.42
C ARG A 60 6.73 11.50 2.29
N GLN A 61 5.77 10.99 1.52
CA GLN A 61 5.62 9.57 1.27
C GLN A 61 5.22 9.29 -0.19
N LEU A 62 6.24 9.09 -1.03
CA LEU A 62 6.06 8.91 -2.47
C LEU A 62 5.59 7.49 -2.85
N CYS A 63 5.64 6.52 -1.93
CA CYS A 63 5.11 5.16 -2.14
C CYS A 63 3.57 5.08 -2.08
N ALA A 64 2.87 6.20 -1.93
CA ALA A 64 1.40 6.29 -1.88
C ALA A 64 0.70 6.17 -3.25
N GLY A 65 1.48 6.02 -4.33
CA GLY A 65 0.95 5.91 -5.70
C GLY A 65 1.13 7.17 -6.56
N GLN A 66 2.09 8.03 -6.18
CA GLN A 66 2.53 9.18 -6.96
C GLN A 66 3.03 8.74 -8.35
N LYS A 67 2.75 9.54 -9.37
CA LYS A 67 3.31 9.32 -10.71
C LYS A 67 4.82 9.50 -10.67
N SER A 68 5.55 8.62 -11.35
CA SER A 68 7.03 8.68 -11.41
C SER A 68 7.71 8.76 -10.04
N ALA A 69 7.18 8.06 -9.03
CA ALA A 69 7.63 8.16 -7.64
C ALA A 69 9.16 8.06 -7.46
N CYS A 70 9.85 7.17 -8.18
CA CYS A 70 11.32 7.03 -8.07
C CYS A 70 12.07 8.30 -8.50
N GLU A 71 11.65 8.93 -9.60
CA GLU A 71 12.22 10.18 -10.08
C GLU A 71 11.90 11.34 -9.13
N SER A 72 10.65 11.41 -8.67
CA SER A 72 10.24 12.39 -7.66
C SER A 72 11.04 12.26 -6.36
N ILE A 73 11.41 11.05 -5.93
CA ILE A 73 12.28 10.83 -4.77
C ILE A 73 13.64 11.48 -5.00
N VAL A 74 14.29 11.19 -6.13
CA VAL A 74 15.62 11.72 -6.44
C VAL A 74 15.62 13.25 -6.47
N HIS A 75 14.63 13.85 -7.14
CA HIS A 75 14.52 15.31 -7.19
C HIS A 75 14.22 15.93 -5.83
N SER A 76 13.28 15.35 -5.07
CA SER A 76 12.93 15.87 -3.73
C SER A 76 14.14 15.81 -2.79
N VAL A 77 14.90 14.72 -2.80
CA VAL A 77 16.10 14.57 -1.96
C VAL A 77 17.18 15.55 -2.38
N ARG A 78 17.37 15.79 -3.68
CA ARG A 78 18.35 16.75 -4.18
C ARG A 78 18.00 18.18 -3.81
N GLU A 79 16.76 18.58 -3.99
CA GLU A 79 16.27 19.91 -3.59
C GLU A 79 16.44 20.14 -2.08
N LEU A 80 16.15 19.13 -1.24
CA LEU A 80 16.38 19.22 0.20
C LEU A 80 17.87 19.42 0.53
N TYR A 81 18.76 18.69 -0.16
CA TYR A 81 20.19 18.79 0.05
C TYR A 81 20.74 20.16 -0.38
N ASP A 82 20.35 20.64 -1.56
CA ASP A 82 20.82 21.93 -2.11
C ASP A 82 20.31 23.13 -1.28
N ASN A 83 19.11 23.02 -0.70
CA ASN A 83 18.55 24.06 0.18
C ASN A 83 19.19 24.08 1.59
N ASP A 84 19.73 22.96 2.06
CA ASP A 84 20.46 22.87 3.34
C ASP A 84 21.90 23.45 3.26
N GLU A 85 22.44 23.67 2.05
CA GLU A 85 23.75 24.33 1.81
C GLU A 85 23.67 25.87 1.74
N THR A 86 22.51 26.47 2.06
CA THR A 86 22.28 27.92 2.26
C THR A 86 21.82 28.24 3.68
#